data_AF-A0A8I2YRP8-F1
#
_entry.id   AF-A0A8I2YRP8-F1
#
_cell.length_a   1.000
_cell.length_b   1.000
_cell.length_c   1.000
_cell.angle_alpha   90.00
_cell.angle_beta   90.00
_cell.angle_gamma   90.00
#
_symmetry.space_group_name_H-M   'P 1'
#
loop_
_entity.id
_entity.type
_entity.pdbx_description
1 polymer ?
#
loop_
_entity_poly.entity_id
_entity_poly.type
_entity_poly.pdbx_seq_one_letter_code
_entity_poly.pdbx_strand_id
1 'polypeptide(L)'
;MTTPSSSASNPRRMPPASAELATAWAFLEDGLGEIMANGPIKYSKYMTLYTVAYNYCASSMYGVRDSAVSAGNRSKYFHALLPLQREDALSDNDGDRTDDANINAAGAEVIGSELYDNLVRYFALHVKGVKEKSDRLQGEALLRYYAGEWDRYTTGANYINRLFTYLNRHWVKPAQKEGRVGVYPVYTLALVQWKSIFFLDGQNELAGIIHRLIESERNGQTINHGHIKKVIDSFISLGLDEDVNKASL
;
A
#
# COMPACT_ATOMS: atom_id res chain seq x y z
N MET A 1 -11.11 43.70 7.92
CA MET A 1 -10.04 42.96 7.23
C MET A 1 -10.36 41.49 7.35
N THR A 2 -10.72 40.88 6.23
CA THR A 2 -11.26 39.52 6.09
C THR A 2 -10.17 38.47 6.31
N THR A 3 -10.42 37.55 7.24
CA THR A 3 -9.63 36.33 7.47
C THR A 3 -9.80 35.37 6.29
N PRO A 4 -8.73 34.72 5.78
CA PRO A 4 -8.89 33.66 4.79
C PRO A 4 -9.46 32.41 5.48
N SER A 5 -10.63 31.98 5.01
CA SER A 5 -11.30 30.75 5.42
C SER A 5 -10.48 29.56 4.95
N SER A 6 -9.86 28.85 5.90
CA SER A 6 -9.20 27.56 5.66
C SER A 6 -10.28 26.55 5.25
N SER A 7 -10.35 26.23 3.97
CA SER A 7 -11.23 25.20 3.42
C SER A 7 -10.77 23.82 3.91
N ALA A 8 -11.26 23.40 5.07
CA ALA A 8 -11.15 22.03 5.53
C ALA A 8 -11.86 21.12 4.51
N SER A 9 -11.10 20.43 3.67
CA SER A 9 -11.61 19.48 2.70
C SER A 9 -12.32 18.35 3.42
N ASN A 10 -13.62 18.16 3.13
CA ASN A 10 -14.41 17.08 3.70
C ASN A 10 -13.95 15.73 3.11
N PRO A 11 -13.41 14.79 3.91
CA PRO A 11 -12.87 13.50 3.43
C PRO A 11 -13.94 12.60 2.79
N ARG A 12 -15.22 12.99 2.82
CA ARG A 12 -16.32 12.25 2.18
C ARG A 12 -16.53 12.58 0.72
N ARG A 13 -15.94 13.66 0.19
CA ARG A 13 -16.07 14.04 -1.22
C ARG A 13 -14.80 13.70 -1.97
N MET A 14 -14.96 13.04 -3.12
CA MET A 14 -13.85 12.70 -3.99
C MET A 14 -13.06 13.97 -4.38
N PRO A 15 -11.74 14.01 -4.12
CA PRO A 15 -10.90 15.13 -4.51
C PRO A 15 -10.89 15.35 -6.04
N PRO A 16 -10.70 16.60 -6.52
CA PRO A 16 -10.46 16.85 -7.93
C PRO A 16 -9.16 16.17 -8.40
N ALA A 17 -9.02 15.91 -9.70
CA ALA A 17 -7.83 15.27 -10.25
C ALA A 17 -6.54 16.09 -10.06
N SER A 18 -6.66 17.41 -9.90
CA SER A 18 -5.56 18.34 -9.62
C SER A 18 -5.34 18.58 -8.12
N ALA A 19 -5.94 17.78 -7.24
CA ALA A 19 -5.77 17.95 -5.80
C ALA A 19 -4.31 17.76 -5.40
N GLU A 20 -3.84 18.62 -4.49
CA GLU A 20 -2.52 18.46 -3.88
C GLU A 20 -2.44 17.18 -3.04
N LEU A 21 -1.21 16.72 -2.77
CA LEU A 21 -0.95 15.48 -2.03
C LEU A 21 -1.72 15.42 -0.72
N ALA A 22 -1.71 16.50 0.06
CA ALA A 22 -2.34 16.52 1.38
C ALA A 22 -3.85 16.19 1.30
N THR A 23 -4.56 16.75 0.32
CA THR A 23 -5.99 16.50 0.13
C THR A 23 -6.26 15.11 -0.44
N ALA A 24 -5.48 14.68 -1.43
CA ALA A 24 -5.61 13.34 -2.01
C ALA A 24 -5.30 12.26 -0.97
N TRP A 25 -4.23 12.45 -0.20
CA TRP A 25 -3.81 11.55 0.86
C TRP A 25 -4.82 11.48 1.99
N ALA A 26 -5.36 12.59 2.48
CA ALA A 26 -6.37 12.57 3.55
C ALA A 26 -7.60 11.74 3.17
N PHE A 27 -8.04 11.82 1.90
CA PHE A 27 -9.12 10.98 1.38
C PHE A 27 -8.72 9.50 1.29
N LEU A 28 -7.50 9.23 0.81
CA LEU A 28 -6.98 7.87 0.69
C LEU A 28 -6.83 7.23 2.08
N GLU A 29 -6.20 7.91 3.02
CA GLU A 29 -5.94 7.45 4.39
C GLU A 29 -7.21 7.04 5.12
N ASP A 30 -8.30 7.81 5.01
CA ASP A 30 -9.62 7.44 5.55
C ASP A 30 -10.13 6.12 4.92
N GLY A 31 -10.02 6.00 3.59
CA GLY A 31 -10.39 4.77 2.88
C GLY A 31 -9.52 3.57 3.22
N LEU A 32 -8.21 3.77 3.40
CA LEU A 32 -7.27 2.75 3.86
C LEU A 32 -7.65 2.28 5.26
N GLY A 33 -8.03 3.21 6.14
CA GLY A 33 -8.52 2.92 7.49
C GLY A 33 -9.71 1.98 7.47
N GLU A 34 -10.69 2.25 6.62
CA GLU A 34 -11.86 1.37 6.45
C GLU A 34 -11.51 -0.01 5.89
N ILE A 35 -10.59 -0.09 4.92
CA ILE A 35 -10.12 -1.38 4.37
C ILE A 35 -9.45 -2.21 5.47
N MET A 36 -8.57 -1.59 6.25
CA MET A 36 -7.85 -2.28 7.33
C MET A 36 -8.77 -2.64 8.51
N ALA A 37 -9.83 -1.87 8.75
CA ALA A 37 -10.79 -2.15 9.81
C ALA A 37 -11.82 -3.22 9.42
N ASN A 38 -12.44 -3.09 8.26
CA ASN A 38 -13.67 -3.82 7.92
C ASN A 38 -13.49 -4.84 6.79
N GLY A 39 -12.30 -4.94 6.20
CA GLY A 39 -12.01 -5.88 5.11
C GLY A 39 -12.60 -5.41 3.78
N PRO A 40 -13.25 -6.30 2.98
CA PRO A 40 -13.70 -5.97 1.63
C PRO A 40 -14.62 -4.75 1.58
N ILE A 41 -14.22 -3.74 0.81
CA ILE A 41 -15.03 -2.54 0.59
C ILE A 41 -15.95 -2.70 -0.63
N LYS A 42 -17.08 -1.97 -0.62
CA LYS A 42 -18.00 -1.93 -1.77
C LYS A 42 -17.27 -1.43 -3.02
N TYR A 43 -17.62 -2.00 -4.18
CA TYR A 43 -17.00 -1.65 -5.47
C TYR A 43 -16.98 -0.14 -5.74
N SER A 44 -18.08 0.57 -5.44
CA SER A 44 -18.13 2.03 -5.64
C SER A 44 -17.05 2.78 -4.85
N LYS A 45 -16.84 2.40 -3.58
CA LYS A 45 -15.81 3.03 -2.74
C LYS A 45 -14.42 2.64 -3.20
N TYR A 46 -14.22 1.36 -3.55
CA TYR A 46 -12.98 0.87 -4.13
C TYR A 46 -12.61 1.67 -5.38
N MET A 47 -13.57 1.88 -6.28
CA MET A 47 -13.34 2.59 -7.53
C MET A 47 -12.98 4.06 -7.26
N THR A 48 -13.64 4.73 -6.31
CA THR A 48 -13.28 6.09 -5.93
C THR A 48 -11.85 6.19 -5.39
N LEU A 49 -11.46 5.29 -4.47
CA LEU A 49 -10.11 5.26 -3.92
C LEU A 49 -9.06 4.97 -5.00
N TYR A 50 -9.34 4.00 -5.86
CA TYR A 50 -8.48 3.66 -6.99
C TYR A 50 -8.31 4.85 -7.93
N THR A 51 -9.39 5.55 -8.28
CA THR A 51 -9.31 6.71 -9.17
C THR A 51 -8.53 7.86 -8.55
N VAL A 52 -8.65 8.12 -7.25
CA VAL A 52 -7.86 9.16 -6.58
C VAL A 52 -6.37 8.80 -6.58
N ALA A 53 -6.03 7.56 -6.20
CA ALA A 53 -4.64 7.08 -6.24
C ALA A 53 -4.06 7.13 -7.66
N TYR A 54 -4.84 6.70 -8.66
CA TYR A 54 -4.47 6.74 -10.06
C TYR A 54 -4.27 8.17 -10.56
N ASN A 55 -5.23 9.07 -10.35
CA ASN A 55 -5.14 10.46 -10.81
C ASN A 55 -3.90 11.13 -10.23
N TYR A 56 -3.66 10.97 -8.93
CA TYR A 56 -2.48 11.54 -8.29
C TYR A 56 -1.18 11.01 -8.93
N CYS A 57 -1.05 9.69 -9.08
CA CYS A 57 0.15 9.10 -9.67
C CYS A 57 0.30 9.42 -11.18
N ALA A 58 -0.79 9.43 -11.94
CA ALA A 58 -0.77 9.60 -13.39
C ALA A 58 -0.59 11.06 -13.80
N SER A 59 -1.28 11.99 -13.13
CA SER A 59 -1.10 13.44 -13.36
C SER A 59 0.29 13.91 -12.94
N SER A 60 0.88 13.26 -11.94
CA SER A 60 2.25 13.50 -11.52
C SER A 60 3.29 12.93 -12.48
N MET A 61 3.13 11.67 -12.93
CA MET A 61 4.18 10.99 -13.68
C MET A 61 4.25 11.34 -15.17
N TYR A 62 3.19 11.97 -15.71
CA TYR A 62 3.17 12.40 -17.11
C TYR A 62 3.20 13.91 -17.32
N GLY A 63 3.47 14.69 -16.26
CA GLY A 63 3.71 16.14 -16.32
C GLY A 63 2.69 16.92 -17.14
N VAL A 64 1.69 17.51 -16.47
CA VAL A 64 0.83 18.62 -16.98
C VAL A 64 0.82 18.76 -18.51
N ARG A 65 0.20 17.81 -19.23
CA ARG A 65 -0.16 18.06 -20.62
C ARG A 65 -1.40 18.95 -20.61
N ASP A 66 -1.22 20.11 -21.22
CA ASP A 66 -2.19 21.19 -21.38
C ASP A 66 -3.67 20.79 -21.43
N SER A 67 -4.44 21.58 -20.68
CA SER A 67 -5.83 22.00 -20.93
C SER A 67 -6.97 20.97 -20.85
N ALA A 68 -7.77 21.15 -19.79
CA ALA A 68 -9.23 21.19 -19.86
C ALA A 68 -9.92 20.20 -20.83
N VAL A 69 -9.87 18.90 -20.53
CA VAL A 69 -10.85 17.95 -21.09
C VAL A 69 -11.92 17.69 -20.05
N SER A 70 -12.94 18.54 -20.11
CA SER A 70 -14.31 18.41 -19.60
C SER A 70 -14.54 17.34 -18.54
N ALA A 71 -14.86 17.80 -17.32
CA ALA A 71 -15.58 17.05 -16.31
C ALA A 71 -17.01 16.72 -16.82
N GLY A 72 -17.10 15.83 -17.80
CA GLY A 72 -18.35 15.27 -18.31
C GLY A 72 -18.27 13.75 -18.24
N ASN A 73 -19.05 13.16 -17.32
CA ASN A 73 -19.40 11.74 -17.24
C ASN A 73 -18.33 10.73 -17.71
N ARG A 74 -17.45 10.29 -16.80
CA ARG A 74 -16.67 9.06 -17.00
C ARG A 74 -16.91 8.04 -15.89
N SER A 75 -18.09 7.45 -15.96
CA SER A 75 -18.41 6.09 -15.48
C SER A 75 -19.08 5.45 -16.70
N LYS A 76 -18.66 4.32 -17.26
CA LYS A 76 -18.20 3.03 -16.74
C LYS A 76 -17.30 2.44 -17.85
N TYR A 77 -16.36 1.55 -17.53
CA TYR A 77 -15.45 0.89 -18.49
C TYR A 77 -14.34 1.79 -19.09
N PHE A 78 -13.29 2.04 -18.32
CA PHE A 78 -11.96 2.33 -18.92
C PHE A 78 -10.94 1.30 -18.41
N HIS A 79 -11.30 0.04 -18.58
CA HIS A 79 -10.34 -1.05 -18.72
C HIS A 79 -10.32 -1.38 -20.21
N ALA A 80 -9.12 -1.51 -20.78
CA ALA A 80 -8.80 -1.83 -22.18
C ALA A 80 -8.79 -0.64 -23.17
N LEU A 81 -7.65 0.03 -23.27
CA LEU A 81 -6.78 0.02 -24.47
C LEU A 81 -5.63 1.02 -24.22
N LEU A 82 -4.45 0.47 -23.93
CA LEU A 82 -3.20 1.12 -24.31
C LEU A 82 -3.28 1.38 -25.83
N PRO A 83 -2.96 2.58 -26.34
CA PRO A 83 -2.53 2.67 -27.71
C PRO A 83 -1.22 1.89 -27.81
N LEU A 84 -1.26 0.73 -28.47
CA LEU A 84 -0.08 0.18 -29.14
C LEU A 84 0.48 1.28 -30.04
N GLN A 85 1.80 1.42 -30.01
CA GLN A 85 2.58 2.31 -30.86
C GLN A 85 2.06 2.27 -32.31
N ARG A 86 1.76 3.45 -32.85
CA ARG A 86 1.76 3.68 -34.28
C ARG A 86 3.08 4.38 -34.58
N GLU A 87 4.11 3.59 -34.89
CA GLU A 87 5.23 4.08 -35.67
C GLU A 87 4.76 4.21 -37.11
N ASP A 88 4.91 5.43 -37.66
CA ASP A 88 5.23 5.74 -39.06
C ASP A 88 4.68 7.12 -39.42
N ALA A 89 5.47 8.13 -39.12
CA ALA A 89 5.53 9.37 -39.90
C ALA A 89 6.92 9.98 -39.68
N LEU A 90 7.79 9.83 -40.68
CA LEU A 90 9.02 10.60 -40.81
C LEU A 90 8.67 12.10 -40.80
N SER A 91 9.33 12.84 -39.91
CA SER A 91 9.57 14.27 -40.10
C SER A 91 10.83 14.64 -39.33
N ASP A 92 11.88 14.96 -40.07
CA ASP A 92 13.08 15.64 -39.59
C ASP A 92 12.70 16.90 -38.82
N ASN A 93 13.20 17.03 -37.59
CA ASN A 93 13.64 18.31 -37.05
C ASN A 93 14.59 18.06 -35.88
N ASP A 94 15.86 18.38 -36.12
CA ASP A 94 16.96 18.33 -35.16
C ASP A 94 16.99 19.66 -34.38
N GLY A 95 17.26 19.60 -33.07
CA GLY A 95 17.47 20.78 -32.22
C GLY A 95 16.67 20.80 -30.91
N ASP A 96 17.35 20.41 -29.82
CA ASP A 96 17.12 20.82 -28.43
C ASP A 96 15.85 20.31 -27.70
N ARG A 97 15.92 19.10 -27.13
CA ARG A 97 14.83 18.47 -26.34
C ARG A 97 15.31 17.64 -25.11
N THR A 98 16.52 17.86 -24.60
CA THR A 98 17.05 17.04 -23.50
C THR A 98 16.67 17.51 -22.10
N ASP A 99 16.24 18.77 -21.94
CA ASP A 99 16.04 19.35 -20.61
C ASP A 99 14.61 19.12 -20.06
N ASP A 100 13.58 19.21 -20.90
CA ASP A 100 12.18 19.01 -20.49
C ASP A 100 11.89 17.57 -20.01
N ALA A 101 12.53 16.57 -20.61
CA ALA A 101 12.38 15.18 -20.18
C ALA A 101 12.98 14.94 -18.78
N ASN A 102 14.07 15.63 -18.45
CA ASN A 102 14.77 15.50 -17.18
C ASN A 102 13.98 16.14 -16.02
N ILE A 103 13.36 17.30 -16.26
CA ILE A 103 12.54 18.00 -15.25
C ILE A 103 11.26 17.22 -14.94
N ASN A 104 10.63 16.63 -15.97
CA ASN A 104 9.43 15.80 -15.80
C ASN A 104 9.73 14.49 -15.06
N ALA A 105 10.89 13.87 -15.30
CA ALA A 105 11.33 12.69 -14.57
C ALA A 105 11.61 12.99 -13.09
N ALA A 106 12.27 14.11 -12.80
CA ALA A 106 12.53 14.55 -11.42
C ALA A 106 11.23 14.87 -10.66
N GLY A 107 10.26 15.52 -11.30
CA GLY A 107 8.94 15.79 -10.70
C GLY A 107 8.15 14.50 -10.41
N ALA A 108 8.17 13.55 -11.34
CA ALA A 108 7.56 12.23 -11.17
C ALA A 108 8.21 11.41 -10.05
N GLU A 109 9.53 11.49 -9.91
CA GLU A 109 10.31 10.84 -8.85
C GLU A 109 9.91 11.35 -7.46
N VAL A 110 9.94 12.68 -7.26
CA VAL A 110 9.63 13.32 -5.97
C VAL A 110 8.24 12.95 -5.51
N ILE A 111 7.24 13.06 -6.39
CA ILE A 111 5.85 12.84 -6.03
C ILE A 111 5.57 11.36 -5.71
N GLY A 112 6.16 10.43 -6.45
CA GLY A 112 6.02 9.01 -6.14
C GLY A 112 6.66 8.66 -4.79
N SER A 113 7.77 9.30 -4.43
CA SER A 113 8.43 9.14 -3.13
C SER A 113 7.56 9.64 -1.99
N GLU A 114 6.97 10.84 -2.10
CA GLU A 114 6.15 11.39 -1.03
C GLU A 114 4.89 10.55 -0.75
N LEU A 115 4.24 10.05 -1.81
CA LEU A 115 3.10 9.14 -1.65
C LEU A 115 3.52 7.81 -1.03
N TYR A 116 4.68 7.27 -1.42
CA TYR A 116 5.23 6.06 -0.84
C TYR A 116 5.55 6.25 0.65
N ASP A 117 6.18 7.37 1.03
CA ASP A 117 6.52 7.70 2.42
C ASP A 117 5.28 7.82 3.30
N ASN A 118 4.21 8.39 2.75
CA ASN A 118 2.91 8.43 3.43
C ASN A 118 2.33 7.02 3.65
N LEU A 119 2.46 6.11 2.68
CA LEU A 119 2.07 4.70 2.85
C LEU A 119 2.93 3.98 3.90
N VAL A 120 4.25 4.20 3.90
CA VAL A 120 5.16 3.66 4.91
C VAL A 120 4.70 4.10 6.31
N ARG A 121 4.46 5.41 6.48
CA ARG A 121 4.01 5.97 7.76
C ARG A 121 2.66 5.40 8.19
N TYR A 122 1.71 5.27 7.26
CA TYR A 122 0.40 4.71 7.54
C TYR A 122 0.48 3.27 8.05
N PHE A 123 1.19 2.39 7.34
CA PHE A 123 1.33 1.00 7.76
C PHE A 123 2.04 0.90 9.12
N ALA A 124 3.10 1.69 9.33
CA ALA A 124 3.82 1.70 10.60
C ALA A 124 2.91 2.11 11.77
N LEU A 125 2.13 3.19 11.63
CA LEU A 125 1.19 3.64 12.65
C LEU A 125 0.07 2.62 12.90
N HIS A 126 -0.45 2.02 11.84
CA HIS A 126 -1.50 1.01 11.96
C HIS A 126 -1.02 -0.22 12.73
N VAL A 127 0.13 -0.79 12.34
CA VAL A 127 0.72 -1.96 13.02
C VAL A 127 1.07 -1.63 14.46
N LYS A 128 1.60 -0.43 14.73
CA LYS A 128 1.88 0.01 16.10
C LYS A 128 0.61 0.01 16.96
N GLY A 129 -0.50 0.54 16.45
CA GLY A 129 -1.78 0.52 17.16
C GLY A 129 -2.36 -0.89 17.36
N VAL A 130 -2.03 -1.85 16.49
CA VAL A 130 -2.38 -3.26 16.66
C VAL A 130 -1.50 -3.90 17.76
N LYS A 131 -0.20 -3.61 17.77
CA LYS A 131 0.74 -4.09 18.79
C LYS A 131 0.36 -3.62 20.20
N GLU A 132 0.09 -2.33 20.38
CA GLU A 132 -0.27 -1.77 21.69
C GLU A 132 -1.52 -2.43 22.30
N LYS A 133 -2.44 -2.93 21.47
CA LYS A 133 -3.60 -3.70 21.92
C LYS A 133 -3.23 -5.12 22.36
N SER A 134 -2.22 -5.72 21.74
CA SER A 134 -1.74 -7.06 22.12
C SER A 134 -0.97 -7.08 23.43
N ASP A 135 -0.32 -5.98 23.84
CA ASP A 135 0.52 -5.91 25.05
C ASP A 135 -0.24 -6.27 26.34
N ARG A 136 -1.58 -6.23 26.31
CA ARG A 136 -2.45 -6.59 27.44
C ARG A 136 -2.91 -8.05 27.43
N LEU A 137 -2.59 -8.79 26.37
CA LEU A 137 -3.04 -10.17 26.15
C LEU A 137 -1.88 -11.13 26.40
N GLN A 138 -2.18 -12.32 26.91
CA GLN A 138 -1.19 -13.37 27.13
C GLN A 138 -1.77 -14.74 26.78
N GLY A 139 -0.90 -15.72 26.58
CA GLY A 139 -1.31 -17.11 26.37
C GLY A 139 -2.17 -17.30 25.10
N GLU A 140 -3.20 -18.14 25.19
CA GLU A 140 -4.06 -18.45 24.06
C GLU A 140 -4.81 -17.21 23.52
N ALA A 141 -5.14 -16.24 24.39
CA ALA A 141 -5.80 -15.00 23.97
C ALA A 141 -4.92 -14.16 23.04
N LEU A 142 -3.62 -14.06 23.34
CA LEU A 142 -2.64 -13.39 22.49
C LEU A 142 -2.52 -14.10 21.13
N LEU A 143 -2.43 -15.44 21.13
CA LEU A 143 -2.34 -16.23 19.90
C LEU A 143 -3.57 -16.02 19.00
N ARG A 144 -4.77 -16.07 19.59
CA ARG A 144 -6.03 -15.82 18.87
C ARG A 144 -6.08 -14.41 18.28
N TYR A 145 -5.72 -13.41 19.08
CA TYR A 145 -5.69 -12.02 18.65
C TYR A 145 -4.73 -11.83 17.49
N TYR A 146 -3.49 -12.31 17.64
CA TYR A 146 -2.48 -12.24 16.59
C TYR A 146 -2.93 -12.90 15.29
N ALA A 147 -3.47 -14.13 15.35
CA ALA A 147 -3.94 -14.84 14.17
C ALA A 147 -5.10 -14.10 13.46
N GLY A 148 -5.99 -13.47 14.22
CA GLY A 148 -7.09 -12.69 13.67
C GLY A 148 -6.61 -11.38 13.03
N GLU A 149 -5.74 -10.65 13.71
CA GLU A 149 -5.19 -9.40 13.18
C GLU A 149 -4.27 -9.63 11.98
N TRP A 150 -3.48 -10.71 11.97
CA TRP A 150 -2.66 -11.08 10.81
C TRP A 150 -3.50 -11.31 9.56
N ASP A 151 -4.59 -12.07 9.69
CA ASP A 151 -5.50 -12.39 8.58
C ASP A 151 -6.20 -11.13 8.05
N ARG A 152 -6.70 -10.28 8.96
CA ARG A 152 -7.31 -8.99 8.61
C ARG A 152 -6.30 -8.05 7.94
N TYR A 153 -5.10 -7.94 8.51
CA TYR A 153 -4.04 -7.05 8.02
C TYR A 153 -3.54 -7.46 6.64
N THR A 154 -3.22 -8.74 6.43
CA THR A 154 -2.74 -9.23 5.12
C THR A 154 -3.83 -9.18 4.04
N THR A 155 -5.08 -9.41 4.40
CA THR A 155 -6.22 -9.19 3.50
C THR A 155 -6.32 -7.72 3.11
N GLY A 156 -6.32 -6.81 4.09
CA GLY A 156 -6.36 -5.37 3.86
C GLY A 156 -5.18 -4.89 3.01
N ALA A 157 -3.96 -5.29 3.34
CA ALA A 157 -2.75 -4.98 2.59
C ALA A 157 -2.83 -5.42 1.13
N ASN A 158 -3.46 -6.57 0.82
CA ASN A 158 -3.71 -7.00 -0.55
C ASN A 158 -4.65 -6.07 -1.32
N TYR A 159 -5.72 -5.58 -0.68
CA TYR A 159 -6.61 -4.57 -1.29
C TYR A 159 -5.87 -3.27 -1.55
N ILE A 160 -5.10 -2.79 -0.58
CA ILE A 160 -4.30 -1.57 -0.68
C ILE A 160 -3.27 -1.71 -1.82
N ASN A 161 -2.59 -2.85 -1.90
CA ASN A 161 -1.66 -3.13 -2.98
C ASN A 161 -2.32 -3.05 -4.37
N ARG A 162 -3.57 -3.52 -4.51
CA ARG A 162 -4.32 -3.38 -5.77
C ARG A 162 -4.66 -1.93 -6.07
N LEU A 163 -5.04 -1.13 -5.06
CA LEU A 163 -5.29 0.31 -5.22
C LEU A 163 -4.05 1.04 -5.74
N PHE A 164 -2.86 0.68 -5.25
CA PHE A 164 -1.59 1.28 -5.62
C PHE A 164 -0.81 0.49 -6.69
N THR A 165 -1.48 -0.34 -7.50
CA THR A 165 -0.84 -1.08 -8.60
C THR A 165 -0.08 -0.16 -9.56
N TYR A 166 -0.60 1.03 -9.80
CA TYR A 166 0.02 2.02 -10.68
C TYR A 166 1.34 2.55 -10.08
N LEU A 167 1.35 2.91 -8.79
CA LEU A 167 2.56 3.29 -8.06
C LEU A 167 3.61 2.17 -8.09
N ASN A 168 3.19 0.93 -7.84
CA ASN A 168 4.06 -0.25 -7.91
C ASN A 168 4.72 -0.39 -9.29
N ARG A 169 3.97 -0.18 -10.36
CA ARG A 169 4.47 -0.36 -11.73
C ARG A 169 5.43 0.74 -12.17
N HIS A 170 5.07 1.99 -11.89
CA HIS A 170 5.67 3.15 -12.54
C HIS A 170 6.65 3.91 -11.66
N TRP A 171 6.62 3.72 -10.33
CA TRP A 171 7.60 4.33 -9.43
C TRP A 171 8.43 3.29 -8.67
N VAL A 172 7.79 2.31 -8.01
CA VAL A 172 8.51 1.31 -7.19
C VAL A 172 9.50 0.48 -8.02
N LYS A 173 9.05 -0.07 -9.16
CA LYS A 173 9.92 -0.88 -10.03
C LYS A 173 11.13 -0.11 -10.57
N PRO A 174 10.98 1.11 -11.11
CA PRO A 174 12.14 1.95 -11.45
C PRO A 174 13.05 2.26 -10.27
N ALA A 175 12.50 2.63 -9.11
CA ALA A 175 13.27 2.93 -7.91
C ALA A 175 14.14 1.75 -7.45
N GLN A 176 13.61 0.52 -7.55
CA GLN A 176 14.38 -0.69 -7.27
C GLN A 176 15.52 -0.91 -8.28
N LYS A 177 15.29 -0.64 -9.57
CA LYS A 177 16.32 -0.77 -10.62
C LYS A 177 17.44 0.27 -10.50
N GLU A 178 17.11 1.44 -9.96
CA GLU A 178 18.08 2.50 -9.62
C GLU A 178 18.91 2.15 -8.36
N GLY A 179 18.63 1.03 -7.70
CA GLY A 179 19.38 0.56 -6.54
C GLY A 179 18.94 1.18 -5.21
N ARG A 180 17.74 1.79 -5.12
CA ARG A 180 17.23 2.28 -3.85
C ARG A 180 16.93 1.11 -2.91
N VAL A 181 17.70 1.02 -1.84
CA VAL A 181 17.54 -0.01 -0.80
C VAL A 181 16.28 0.28 0.02
N GLY A 182 15.56 -0.78 0.40
CA GLY A 182 14.38 -0.66 1.27
C GLY A 182 13.10 -0.22 0.54
N VAL A 183 13.11 -0.11 -0.79
CA VAL A 183 11.91 0.13 -1.59
C VAL A 183 11.30 -1.22 -1.99
N TYR A 184 10.08 -1.45 -1.54
CA TYR A 184 9.33 -2.68 -1.78
C TYR A 184 7.96 -2.39 -2.41
N PRO A 185 7.41 -3.33 -3.21
CA PRO A 185 6.00 -3.30 -3.58
C PRO A 185 5.11 -3.13 -2.35
N VAL A 186 3.99 -2.42 -2.51
CA VAL A 186 3.11 -2.02 -1.39
C VAL A 186 2.71 -3.17 -0.48
N TYR A 187 2.42 -4.36 -1.03
CA TYR A 187 2.14 -5.54 -0.21
C TYR A 187 3.34 -5.98 0.64
N THR A 188 4.52 -6.10 0.03
CA THR A 188 5.76 -6.47 0.72
C THR A 188 6.14 -5.43 1.77
N LEU A 189 5.97 -4.14 1.46
CA LEU A 189 6.15 -3.06 2.44
C LEU A 189 5.28 -3.29 3.68
N ALA A 190 3.99 -3.61 3.50
CA ALA A 190 3.09 -3.89 4.61
C ALA A 190 3.59 -5.06 5.48
N LEU A 191 4.14 -6.12 4.87
CA LEU A 191 4.71 -7.26 5.59
C LEU A 191 6.00 -6.88 6.35
N VAL A 192 6.87 -6.05 5.76
CA VAL A 192 8.08 -5.54 6.41
C VAL A 192 7.73 -4.70 7.65
N GLN A 193 6.69 -3.87 7.58
CA GLN A 193 6.21 -3.11 8.75
C GLN A 193 5.65 -4.04 9.84
N TRP A 194 4.88 -5.06 9.46
CA TRP A 194 4.41 -6.08 10.43
C TRP A 194 5.58 -6.82 11.09
N LYS A 195 6.56 -7.24 10.30
CA LYS A 195 7.76 -7.95 10.77
C LYS A 195 8.51 -7.12 11.81
N SER A 196 8.87 -5.90 11.45
CA SER A 196 9.73 -5.04 12.26
C SER A 196 9.07 -4.56 13.54
N ILE A 197 7.77 -4.23 13.51
CA ILE A 197 7.09 -3.61 14.65
C ILE A 197 6.46 -4.65 15.59
N PHE A 198 5.80 -5.67 15.04
CA PHE A 198 5.03 -6.63 15.82
C PHE A 198 5.80 -7.95 16.00
N PHE A 199 6.25 -8.55 14.91
CA PHE A 199 6.74 -9.93 14.91
C PHE A 199 8.08 -10.10 15.64
N LEU A 200 9.09 -9.27 15.34
CA LEU A 200 10.43 -9.45 15.94
C LEU A 200 10.43 -9.38 17.47
N ASP A 201 9.53 -8.59 18.05
CA ASP A 201 9.35 -8.46 19.50
C ASP A 201 8.51 -9.61 20.07
N GLY A 202 7.40 -9.97 19.41
CA GLY A 202 6.45 -10.98 19.91
C GLY A 202 6.76 -12.44 19.54
N GLN A 203 7.71 -12.71 18.64
CA GLN A 203 7.94 -14.06 18.09
C GLN A 203 8.27 -15.11 19.16
N ASN A 204 9.09 -14.75 20.16
CA ASN A 204 9.52 -15.69 21.21
C ASN A 204 8.35 -16.06 22.12
N GLU A 205 7.49 -15.10 22.43
CA GLU A 205 6.31 -15.33 23.24
C GLU A 205 5.30 -16.21 22.49
N LEU A 206 5.02 -15.88 21.22
CA LEU A 206 4.13 -16.67 20.37
C LEU A 206 4.66 -18.10 20.19
N ALA A 207 5.96 -18.28 19.98
CA ALA A 207 6.58 -19.61 19.89
C ALA A 207 6.44 -20.41 21.20
N GLY A 208 6.64 -19.77 22.36
CA GLY A 208 6.43 -20.40 23.66
C GLY A 208 4.97 -20.77 23.93
N ILE A 209 4.01 -19.99 23.44
CA ILE A 209 2.58 -20.33 23.50
C ILE A 209 2.28 -21.56 22.63
N ILE A 210 2.80 -21.59 21.39
CA ILE A 210 2.61 -22.72 20.47
C ILE A 210 3.21 -24.00 21.07
N HIS A 211 4.41 -23.94 21.65
CA HIS A 211 5.03 -25.11 22.26
C HIS A 211 4.20 -25.68 23.41
N ARG A 212 3.70 -24.82 24.31
CA ARG A 212 2.81 -25.23 25.41
C ARG A 212 1.51 -25.87 24.92
N LEU A 213 0.92 -25.33 23.84
CA LEU A 213 -0.27 -25.93 23.24
C LEU A 213 0.03 -27.33 22.70
N ILE A 214 1.15 -27.53 21.99
CA ILE A 214 1.54 -28.85 21.49
C ILE A 214 1.76 -29.85 22.65
N GLU A 215 2.37 -29.42 23.75
CA GLU A 215 2.54 -30.26 24.94
C GLU A 215 1.18 -30.65 25.57
N SER A 216 0.25 -29.71 25.68
CA SER A 216 -1.11 -29.96 26.16
C SER A 216 -1.89 -30.94 25.27
N GLU A 217 -1.71 -30.88 23.95
CA GLU A 217 -2.33 -31.82 23.01
C GLU A 217 -1.81 -33.24 23.21
N ARG A 218 -0.50 -33.38 23.40
CA ARG A 218 0.14 -34.68 23.70
C ARG A 218 -0.39 -35.32 24.98
N ASN A 219 -0.90 -34.50 25.90
CA ASN A 219 -1.53 -34.93 27.15
C ASN A 219 -3.05 -35.19 27.01
N GLY A 220 -3.58 -35.20 25.78
CA GLY A 220 -4.96 -35.59 25.47
C GLY A 220 -5.99 -34.44 25.46
N GLN A 221 -5.57 -33.18 25.51
CA GLN A 221 -6.48 -32.03 25.37
C GLN A 221 -6.78 -31.74 23.89
N THR A 222 -8.02 -31.39 23.57
CA THR A 222 -8.42 -31.01 22.20
C THR A 222 -8.13 -29.52 21.95
N ILE A 223 -7.32 -29.21 20.93
CA ILE A 223 -6.87 -27.85 20.64
C ILE A 223 -7.41 -27.36 19.29
N ASN A 224 -7.71 -26.06 19.21
CA ASN A 224 -8.10 -25.44 17.94
C ASN A 224 -6.87 -25.08 17.10
N HIS A 225 -6.50 -25.96 16.17
CA HIS A 225 -5.33 -25.80 15.29
C HIS A 225 -5.43 -24.62 14.31
N GLY A 226 -6.61 -24.02 14.12
CA GLY A 226 -6.82 -22.96 13.14
C GLY A 226 -5.95 -21.73 13.40
N HIS A 227 -5.83 -21.30 14.65
CA HIS A 227 -5.01 -20.15 15.01
C HIS A 227 -3.51 -20.48 14.94
N ILE A 228 -3.12 -21.68 15.41
CA ILE A 228 -1.72 -22.14 15.37
C ILE A 228 -1.22 -22.16 13.92
N LYS A 229 -2.00 -22.76 13.01
CA LYS A 229 -1.63 -22.80 11.59
C LYS A 229 -1.46 -21.40 11.01
N LYS A 230 -2.39 -20.47 11.28
CA LYS A 230 -2.27 -19.08 10.81
C LYS A 230 -1.01 -18.37 11.35
N VAL A 231 -0.67 -18.60 12.62
CA VAL A 231 0.54 -18.02 13.21
C VAL A 231 1.79 -18.61 12.53
N ILE A 232 1.85 -19.92 12.32
CA ILE A 232 2.96 -20.57 11.59
C ILE A 232 3.05 -20.06 10.15
N ASP A 233 1.94 -19.99 9.43
CA ASP A 233 1.89 -19.45 8.06
C ASP A 233 2.39 -17.99 8.03
N SER A 234 2.12 -17.21 9.08
CA SER A 234 2.69 -15.86 9.24
C SER A 234 4.20 -15.88 9.48
N PHE A 235 4.72 -16.81 10.30
CA PHE A 235 6.15 -16.93 10.57
C PHE A 235 6.89 -17.27 9.27
N ILE A 236 6.32 -18.18 8.48
CA ILE A 236 6.83 -18.52 7.15
C ILE A 236 6.77 -17.28 6.24
N SER A 237 5.64 -16.58 6.19
CA SER A 237 5.44 -15.41 5.32
C SER A 237 6.33 -14.21 5.68
N LEU A 238 6.63 -14.03 6.97
CA LEU A 238 7.55 -13.01 7.48
C LEU A 238 9.01 -13.49 7.42
N GLY A 239 9.19 -14.80 7.25
CA GLY A 239 10.42 -15.50 6.85
C GLY A 239 10.64 -15.57 5.34
N LEU A 240 9.73 -15.02 4.52
CA LEU A 240 10.00 -14.64 3.13
C LEU A 240 10.70 -13.28 3.22
N ASP A 241 12.04 -13.19 3.27
CA ASP A 241 12.82 -13.31 2.05
C ASP A 241 14.34 -13.48 2.27
N GLU A 242 14.83 -14.63 2.73
CA GLU A 242 16.29 -14.92 2.58
C GLU A 242 16.67 -15.24 1.11
N ASP A 243 15.70 -15.50 0.21
CA ASP A 243 15.95 -16.08 -1.13
C ASP A 243 15.47 -15.28 -2.38
N VAL A 244 14.51 -14.34 -2.34
CA VAL A 244 14.17 -13.49 -3.53
C VAL A 244 15.29 -12.46 -3.80
N ASN A 245 16.20 -12.23 -2.85
CA ASN A 245 17.48 -11.55 -3.07
C ASN A 245 18.63 -12.47 -3.53
N LYS A 246 18.47 -13.80 -3.57
CA LYS A 246 19.40 -14.70 -4.28
C LYS A 246 18.99 -14.96 -5.73
N ALA A 247 17.74 -14.69 -6.09
CA ALA A 247 17.26 -14.83 -7.47
C ALA A 247 17.55 -13.61 -8.36
N SER A 248 18.35 -12.64 -7.89
CA SER A 248 18.77 -11.44 -8.64
C SER A 248 20.29 -11.30 -8.76
N LEU A 249 21.06 -12.37 -8.56
CA LEU A 249 22.50 -12.43 -8.89
C LEU A 249 22.74 -13.28 -10.14
#